data_AF-A0A2T2UGN0-F1
#
_entry.id   AF-A0A2T2UGN0-F1
#
_cell.length_a   1.000
_cell.length_b   1.000
_cell.length_c   1.000
_cell.angle_alpha   90.00
_cell.angle_beta   90.00
_cell.angle_gamma   90.00
#
_symmetry.space_group_name_H-M   'P 1'
#
loop_
_entity.id
_entity.type
_entity.pdbx_description
1 polymer ?
#
loop_
_entity_poly.entity_id
_entity_poly.type
_entity_poly.pdbx_seq_one_letter_code
_entity_poly.pdbx_strand_id
1 'polypeptide(L)'
;MRAVLVDEAGTRPWDQAQIALREWYASGLGETLHGLIAARASALLQDVYALHCLQLGGTRYGVDLLTGQGLIRRVHVTGDGCEGLRADPAELPLATRSIDLVVLAHALEFHDDPHRRGPAGG
;
A
#
# COMPACT_ATOMS: atom_id res chain seq x y z
N MET A 1 20.33 12.67 2.86
CA MET A 1 19.68 12.67 4.19
C MET A 1 18.74 13.87 4.23
N ARG A 2 17.47 13.68 3.87
CA ARG A 2 16.46 14.75 3.86
C ARG A 2 15.48 14.42 4.98
N ALA A 3 15.28 15.35 5.90
CA ALA A 3 14.42 15.16 7.05
C ALA A 3 13.02 14.76 6.58
N VAL A 4 12.60 13.55 6.94
CA VAL A 4 11.18 13.19 6.92
C VAL A 4 10.52 14.12 7.92
N LEU A 5 9.55 14.92 7.46
CA LEU A 5 8.73 15.74 8.34
C LEU A 5 7.84 14.78 9.14
N VAL A 6 8.40 14.29 10.24
CA VAL A 6 7.64 13.64 11.30
C VAL A 6 7.12 14.78 12.17
N ASP A 7 5.82 14.83 12.43
CA ASP A 7 5.27 15.80 13.38
C ASP A 7 5.79 15.54 14.80
N GLU A 8 5.55 16.46 15.74
CA GLU A 8 5.97 16.28 17.14
C GLU A 8 5.35 15.06 17.84
N ALA A 9 4.35 14.41 17.22
CA ALA A 9 3.70 13.19 17.69
C ALA A 9 4.26 11.89 17.07
N GLY A 10 5.24 11.96 16.17
CA GLY A 10 5.79 10.76 15.52
C GLY A 10 5.01 10.30 14.27
N THR A 11 4.06 11.10 13.80
CA THR A 11 3.13 10.75 12.71
C THR A 11 3.62 11.34 11.40
N ARG A 12 3.63 10.52 10.34
CA ARG A 12 4.04 10.95 8.99
C ARG A 12 2.81 11.40 8.19
N PRO A 13 2.94 12.35 7.24
CA PRO A 13 1.82 12.81 6.41
C PRO A 13 1.07 11.67 5.71
N TRP A 14 1.80 10.66 5.24
CA TRP A 14 1.21 9.45 4.65
C TRP A 14 0.35 8.65 5.64
N ASP A 15 0.78 8.54 6.90
CA ASP A 15 0.05 7.81 7.95
C ASP A 15 -1.31 8.49 8.20
N GLN A 16 -1.33 9.81 8.31
CA GLN A 16 -2.56 10.59 8.51
C GLN A 16 -3.50 10.51 7.30
N ALA A 17 -2.95 10.57 6.08
CA ALA A 17 -3.72 10.43 4.85
C ALA A 17 -4.37 9.03 4.74
N GLN A 18 -3.63 7.97 5.10
CA GLN A 18 -4.16 6.60 5.13
C GLN A 18 -5.32 6.47 6.13
N ILE A 19 -5.19 7.03 7.32
CA ILE A 19 -6.25 7.00 8.35
C ILE A 19 -7.51 7.70 7.82
N ALA A 20 -7.39 8.94 7.32
CA ALA A 20 -8.52 9.69 6.80
C ALA A 20 -9.18 8.99 5.59
N LEU A 21 -8.38 8.37 4.72
CA LEU A 21 -8.88 7.62 3.57
C LEU A 21 -9.69 6.39 4.01
N ARG A 22 -9.21 5.64 5.00
CA ARG A 22 -9.93 4.48 5.55
C ARG A 22 -11.26 4.90 6.19
N GLU A 23 -11.27 6.00 6.94
CA GLU A 23 -12.49 6.56 7.51
C GLU A 23 -13.51 6.92 6.43
N TRP A 24 -13.06 7.51 5.32
CA TRP A 24 -13.93 7.80 4.18
C TRP A 24 -14.48 6.53 3.52
N TYR A 25 -13.64 5.51 3.32
CA TYR A 25 -14.05 4.21 2.78
C TYR A 25 -15.03 3.44 3.69
N ALA A 26 -15.11 3.78 4.98
CA ALA A 26 -16.12 3.25 5.90
C ALA A 26 -17.50 3.92 5.74
N SER A 27 -17.61 5.00 4.96
CA SER A 27 -18.92 5.57 4.58
C SER A 27 -19.66 4.69 3.57
N GLY A 28 -20.99 4.84 3.44
CA GLY A 28 -21.78 4.04 2.50
C GLY A 28 -21.37 4.20 1.02
N LEU A 29 -21.01 5.43 0.60
CA LEU A 29 -20.46 5.66 -0.74
C LEU A 29 -19.06 5.06 -0.87
N GLY A 30 -18.22 5.25 0.14
CA GLY A 30 -16.88 4.68 0.21
C GLY A 30 -16.91 3.17 0.04
N GLU A 31 -17.77 2.48 0.78
CA GLU A 31 -17.92 1.03 0.70
C GLU A 31 -18.36 0.55 -0.69
N THR A 32 -19.31 1.27 -1.30
CA THR A 32 -19.77 0.97 -2.67
C THR A 32 -18.62 1.11 -3.68
N LEU A 33 -17.88 2.22 -3.62
CA LEU A 33 -16.75 2.45 -4.52
C LEU A 33 -15.63 1.43 -4.28
N HIS A 34 -15.36 1.11 -3.02
CA HIS A 34 -14.38 0.10 -2.64
C HIS A 34 -14.71 -1.26 -3.24
N GLY A 35 -15.98 -1.67 -3.20
CA GLY A 35 -16.42 -2.93 -3.80
C GLY A 35 -16.11 -3.00 -5.30
N LEU A 36 -16.30 -1.89 -6.02
CA LEU A 36 -15.96 -1.80 -7.44
C LEU A 36 -14.45 -1.90 -7.67
N ILE A 37 -13.63 -1.23 -6.84
CA ILE A 37 -12.16 -1.29 -6.92
C ILE A 37 -11.67 -2.71 -6.64
N ALA A 38 -12.16 -3.35 -5.57
CA ALA A 38 -11.78 -4.71 -5.20
C ALA A 38 -12.17 -5.73 -6.27
N ALA A 39 -13.38 -5.63 -6.82
CA ALA A 39 -13.81 -6.49 -7.93
C ALA A 39 -12.93 -6.29 -9.17
N ARG A 40 -12.57 -5.04 -9.48
CA ARG A 40 -11.68 -4.73 -10.60
C ARG A 40 -10.27 -5.28 -10.39
N ALA A 41 -9.71 -5.14 -9.19
CA ALA A 41 -8.43 -5.71 -8.82
C ALA A 41 -8.43 -7.24 -8.97
N SER A 42 -9.47 -7.90 -8.46
CA SER A 42 -9.63 -9.36 -8.62
C SER A 42 -9.69 -9.80 -10.07
N ALA A 43 -10.40 -9.08 -10.93
CA ALA A 43 -10.45 -9.41 -12.36
C ALA A 43 -9.08 -9.20 -13.06
N LEU A 44 -8.27 -8.24 -12.61
CA LEU A 44 -6.95 -8.00 -13.19
C LEU A 44 -5.92 -9.05 -12.74
N LEU A 45 -6.07 -9.56 -11.52
CA LEU A 45 -5.10 -10.45 -10.89
C LEU A 45 -5.46 -11.94 -11.00
N GLN A 46 -6.61 -12.27 -11.60
CA GLN A 46 -7.10 -13.66 -11.69
C GLN A 46 -6.10 -14.63 -12.34
N ASP A 47 -5.40 -14.19 -13.39
CA ASP A 47 -4.44 -15.00 -14.17
C ASP A 47 -2.97 -14.62 -13.89
N VAL A 48 -2.73 -13.88 -12.81
CA VAL A 48 -1.38 -13.45 -12.42
C VAL A 48 -0.79 -14.47 -11.45
N TYR A 49 0.48 -14.83 -11.72
CA TYR A 49 1.28 -15.69 -10.85
C TYR A 49 2.45 -14.89 -10.29
N ALA A 50 2.54 -14.84 -8.97
CA ALA A 50 3.60 -14.14 -8.26
C ALA A 50 3.88 -14.82 -6.92
N LEU A 51 5.17 -15.05 -6.64
CA LEU A 51 5.58 -15.69 -5.39
C LEU A 51 5.54 -14.67 -4.25
N HIS A 52 6.12 -13.48 -4.46
CA HIS A 52 6.17 -12.40 -3.49
C HIS A 52 5.37 -11.19 -3.97
N CYS A 53 4.30 -10.89 -3.28
CA CYS A 53 3.36 -9.82 -3.58
C CYS A 53 3.38 -8.78 -2.45
N LEU A 54 3.35 -7.50 -2.82
CA LEU A 54 3.31 -6.38 -1.91
C LEU A 54 2.10 -5.49 -2.21
N GLN A 55 1.28 -5.23 -1.19
CA GLN A 55 0.31 -4.14 -1.24
C GLN A 55 0.83 -2.98 -0.40
N LEU A 56 0.97 -1.81 -1.02
CA LEU A 56 1.31 -0.57 -0.34
C LEU A 56 0.04 0.26 -0.16
N GLY A 57 -0.27 0.56 1.09
CA GLY A 57 -1.48 1.20 1.51
C GLY A 57 -2.65 0.25 1.75
N GLY A 58 -3.70 0.77 2.39
CA GLY A 58 -4.92 0.04 2.63
C GLY A 58 -6.10 0.99 2.65
N THR A 59 -7.17 0.59 1.96
CA THR A 59 -8.38 1.39 1.78
C THR A 59 -9.45 1.03 2.81
N ARG A 60 -9.51 -0.23 3.25
CA ARG A 60 -10.48 -0.69 4.25
C ARG A 60 -9.88 -1.82 5.08
N TYR A 61 -10.21 -1.85 6.37
CA TYR A 61 -9.76 -2.92 7.26
C TYR A 61 -10.34 -4.28 6.84
N GLY A 62 -9.49 -5.29 6.87
CA GLY A 62 -9.78 -6.68 6.54
C GLY A 62 -9.95 -6.96 5.05
N VAL A 63 -9.62 -6.01 4.15
CA VAL A 63 -9.82 -6.21 2.71
C VAL A 63 -8.49 -6.19 1.95
N ASP A 64 -8.14 -7.35 1.41
CA ASP A 64 -6.98 -7.58 0.55
C ASP A 64 -7.33 -7.28 -0.92
N LEU A 65 -6.52 -6.45 -1.60
CA LEU A 65 -6.64 -6.21 -3.04
C LEU A 65 -5.73 -7.13 -3.87
N LEU A 66 -4.78 -7.85 -3.25
CA LEU A 66 -3.98 -8.91 -3.87
C LEU A 66 -4.79 -10.20 -3.97
N THR A 67 -5.94 -10.11 -4.64
CA THR A 67 -6.87 -11.22 -4.83
C THR A 67 -6.48 -12.03 -6.06
N GLY A 68 -6.07 -13.28 -5.87
CA GLY A 68 -5.77 -14.20 -6.97
C GLY A 68 -5.19 -15.51 -6.44
N GLN A 69 -5.56 -16.65 -7.04
CA GLN A 69 -5.10 -17.96 -6.56
C GLN A 69 -3.60 -18.18 -6.84
N GLY A 70 -3.06 -17.54 -7.87
CA GLY A 70 -1.63 -17.58 -8.21
C GLY A 70 -0.72 -16.69 -7.35
N LEU A 71 -1.29 -15.94 -6.40
CA LEU A 71 -0.56 -15.00 -5.53
C LEU A 71 -0.25 -15.67 -4.19
N ILE A 72 1.02 -16.03 -3.96
CA ILE A 72 1.42 -16.97 -2.90
C ILE A 72 1.75 -16.29 -1.56
N ARG A 73 2.74 -15.41 -1.53
CA ARG A 73 3.13 -14.64 -0.32
C ARG A 73 2.66 -13.21 -0.47
N ARG A 74 1.78 -12.76 0.41
CA ARG A 74 1.21 -11.40 0.37
C ARG A 74 1.65 -10.65 1.61
N VAL A 75 2.23 -9.48 1.39
CA VAL A 75 2.65 -8.56 2.44
C VAL A 75 1.90 -7.25 2.24
N HIS A 76 1.36 -6.71 3.32
CA HIS A 76 0.76 -5.39 3.33
C HIS A 76 1.68 -4.43 4.08
N VAL A 77 1.85 -3.24 3.53
CA VAL A 77 2.57 -2.16 4.17
C VAL A 77 1.62 -0.97 4.27
N THR A 78 1.31 -0.56 5.49
CA THR A 78 0.35 0.53 5.77
C THR A 78 0.96 1.50 6.76
N GLY A 79 0.57 2.78 6.68
CA GLY A 79 1.16 3.82 7.55
C GLY A 79 0.86 3.61 9.03
N ASP A 80 -0.32 3.04 9.31
CA ASP A 80 -0.79 2.66 10.64
C ASP A 80 -0.29 1.27 11.11
N GLY A 81 0.28 0.46 10.22
CA GLY A 81 0.69 -0.93 10.50
C GLY A 81 -0.47 -1.89 10.79
N CYS A 82 -1.73 -1.49 10.63
CA CYS A 82 -2.88 -2.28 11.09
C CYS A 82 -3.06 -3.61 10.35
N GLU A 83 -2.50 -3.77 9.15
CA GLU A 83 -2.70 -4.95 8.31
C GLU A 83 -1.40 -5.64 7.92
N GLY A 84 -0.28 -5.25 8.54
CA GLY A 84 1.02 -5.84 8.23
C GLY A 84 2.18 -5.00 8.76
N LEU A 85 3.09 -4.64 7.86
CA LEU A 85 4.32 -3.94 8.21
C LEU A 85 4.10 -2.42 8.19
N ARG A 86 4.45 -1.75 9.29
CA ARG A 86 4.59 -0.29 9.30
C ARG A 86 5.98 0.08 8.74
N ALA A 87 6.01 0.69 7.56
CA ALA A 87 7.24 1.18 6.93
C ALA A 87 6.99 2.52 6.22
N ASP A 88 8.03 3.20 5.75
CA ASP A 88 7.90 4.30 4.79
C ASP A 88 7.84 3.69 3.37
N PRO A 89 6.86 4.06 2.52
CA PRO A 89 6.81 3.60 1.13
C PRO A 89 8.08 3.91 0.33
N ALA A 90 8.82 4.96 0.71
CA ALA A 90 10.08 5.35 0.09
C ALA A 90 11.31 4.58 0.63
N GLU A 91 11.18 3.91 1.79
CA GLU A 91 12.27 3.20 2.46
C GLU A 91 11.76 1.83 2.96
N LEU A 92 11.37 0.97 2.03
CA LEU A 92 10.86 -0.37 2.35
C LEU A 92 12.00 -1.27 2.87
N PRO A 93 11.81 -1.96 4.02
CA PRO A 93 12.80 -2.90 4.56
C PRO A 93 12.70 -4.26 3.86
N LEU A 94 12.72 -4.24 2.52
CA LEU A 94 12.64 -5.41 1.66
C LEU A 94 13.94 -5.53 0.88
N ALA A 95 14.36 -6.77 0.63
CA ALA A 95 15.53 -7.02 -0.20
C ALA A 95 15.30 -6.46 -1.62
N THR A 96 16.36 -5.93 -2.23
CA THR A 96 16.28 -5.43 -3.60
C THR A 96 15.89 -6.56 -4.57
N ARG A 97 14.95 -6.30 -5.49
CA ARG A 97 14.44 -7.28 -6.47
C ARG A 97 13.81 -8.54 -5.83
N SER A 98 13.21 -8.43 -4.65
CA SER A 98 12.54 -9.56 -3.99
C SER A 98 11.02 -9.62 -4.16
N ILE A 99 10.42 -8.66 -4.88
CA ILE A 99 8.97 -8.56 -5.07
C ILE A 99 8.63 -8.75 -6.55
N ASP A 100 7.69 -9.65 -6.85
CA ASP A 100 7.23 -9.99 -8.19
C ASP A 100 6.02 -9.16 -8.63
N LEU A 101 5.17 -8.77 -7.67
CA LEU A 101 3.95 -7.99 -7.90
C LEU A 101 3.78 -6.91 -6.82
N VAL A 102 3.46 -5.69 -7.24
CA VAL A 102 3.14 -4.58 -6.32
C VAL A 102 1.77 -4.00 -6.68
N VAL A 103 0.89 -3.87 -5.69
CA VAL A 103 -0.34 -3.06 -5.76
C VAL A 103 -0.13 -1.80 -4.94
N LEU A 104 -0.31 -0.64 -5.58
CA LEU A 104 -0.20 0.68 -4.95
C LEU A 104 -1.61 1.22 -4.68
N ALA A 105 -2.15 0.94 -3.51
CA ALA A 105 -3.47 1.39 -3.10
C ALA A 105 -3.33 2.74 -2.38
N HIS A 106 -3.45 3.84 -3.13
CA HIS A 106 -3.40 5.21 -2.58
C HIS A 106 -2.06 5.51 -1.87
N ALA A 107 -0.96 5.08 -2.50
CA ALA A 107 0.40 5.24 -1.97
C ALA A 107 1.19 6.39 -2.62
N LEU A 108 0.93 6.69 -3.90
CA LEU A 108 1.73 7.67 -4.68
C LEU A 108 1.27 9.12 -4.51
N GLU A 109 -0.02 9.32 -4.28
CA GLU A 109 -0.69 10.62 -4.23
C GLU A 109 -0.33 11.47 -3.00
N PHE A 110 0.40 10.90 -2.05
CA PHE A 110 0.87 11.55 -0.83
C PHE A 110 2.40 11.67 -0.76
N HIS A 111 3.09 11.39 -1.86
CA HIS A 111 4.55 11.49 -1.92
C HIS A 111 4.99 12.74 -2.68
N ASP A 112 5.97 13.46 -2.12
CA ASP A 112 6.55 14.66 -2.74
C ASP A 112 7.26 14.37 -4.09
N ASP A 113 7.63 13.11 -4.34
CA ASP A 113 8.29 12.66 -5.58
C ASP A 113 7.87 11.22 -5.96
N PRO A 114 6.68 11.03 -6.58
CA PRO A 114 6.05 9.72 -6.78
C PRO A 114 6.84 8.77 -7.70
N HIS A 115 7.84 9.27 -8.43
CA HIS A 115 8.68 8.47 -9.34
C HIS A 115 10.06 8.18 -8.79
N ARG A 116 10.40 8.67 -7.58
CA ARG A 116 11.75 8.52 -7.04
C ARG A 116 12.13 7.05 -6.93
N ARG A 117 13.04 6.63 -7.81
CA ARG A 117 13.82 5.41 -7.61
C ARG A 117 14.66 5.61 -6.35
N GLY A 118 14.57 4.68 -5.40
CA GLY A 118 15.55 4.61 -4.30
C GLY A 118 16.98 4.65 -4.84
N PRO A 119 17.96 5.12 -4.05
CA PRO A 119 19.33 5.27 -4.51
C PRO A 119 19.84 3.95 -5.11
N ALA A 120 20.44 4.02 -6.29
CA ALA A 120 21.14 2.90 -6.88
C ALA A 120 22.35 2.58 -5.98
N GLY A 121 22.19 1.61 -5.08
CA GLY A 121 23.30 1.09 -4.29
C GLY A 121 24.35 0.47 -5.21
N GLY A 122 25.59 0.96 -5.09
CA GLY A 122 26.80 0.34 -5.62
C GLY A 122 27.35 -0.76 -4.71
#